data_AF-A0A447JPZ0-F1
#
_entry.id   AF-A0A447JPZ0-F1
#
_cell.length_a   1.000
_cell.length_b   1.000
_cell.length_c   1.000
_cell.angle_alpha   90.00
_cell.angle_beta   90.00
_cell.angle_gamma   90.00
#
_symmetry.space_group_name_H-M   'P 1'
#
loop_
_entity.id
_entity.type
_entity.pdbx_description
1 polymer ?
#
loop_
_entity_poly.entity_id
_entity_poly.type
_entity_poly.pdbx_seq_one_letter_code
_entity_poly.pdbx_strand_id
1 'polypeptide(L)'
;MRPLWQGKHYAHAVSSALYFLFSSLPLFTLSKRLNPQKPLLLKRKNETFAPQHPDQYQSWKATSEQSAREDALAEDPRLVILWAGYPFSRDYNKPRGHAYAVTDVRETLRTGAPKTAEDGPLPMACWSCKSPDVARLIQQEGEDGYFHGKWARGGPEIVNDLGCADCHNTASDDFAQGKPALTLSRPYAERAMEAIGKTV
;
A
#
# COMPACT_ATOMS: atom_id res chain seq x y z
N MET A 1 17.64 42.03 67.19
CA MET A 1 16.91 41.21 68.18
C MET A 1 17.19 39.73 67.89
N ARG A 2 17.98 39.06 68.73
CA ARG A 2 17.95 37.60 68.97
C ARG A 2 16.90 37.37 70.08
N PRO A 3 16.28 36.18 70.32
CA PRO A 3 16.95 34.87 70.42
C PRO A 3 16.13 33.64 69.94
N LEU A 4 16.80 32.58 69.46
CA LEU A 4 17.12 31.28 70.13
C LEU A 4 15.92 30.37 70.45
N TRP A 5 15.97 29.17 69.86
CA TRP A 5 15.77 27.86 70.50
C TRP A 5 16.52 26.85 69.60
N GLN A 6 17.78 26.45 69.87
CA GLN A 6 18.21 25.32 70.74
C GLN A 6 17.22 24.15 70.70
N GLY A 7 17.54 22.91 70.36
CA GLY A 7 18.80 22.24 70.03
C GLY A 7 18.57 20.73 70.23
N LYS A 8 19.37 19.89 69.58
CA LYS A 8 20.02 18.69 70.18
C LYS A 8 20.83 17.96 69.12
N HIS A 9 22.13 17.91 69.39
CA HIS A 9 23.10 17.10 68.70
C HIS A 9 22.92 15.63 69.08
N TYR A 10 22.97 14.73 68.10
CA TYR A 10 23.53 13.40 68.27
C TYR A 10 24.42 13.11 67.07
N ALA A 11 25.72 13.08 67.34
CA ALA A 11 26.71 12.55 66.43
C ALA A 11 26.76 11.03 66.61
N HIS A 12 26.51 10.29 65.54
CA HIS A 12 27.01 8.93 65.39
C HIS A 12 27.71 8.86 64.04
N ALA A 13 29.02 8.67 64.10
CA ALA A 13 29.82 8.13 63.00
C ALA A 13 29.27 6.75 62.62
N VAL A 14 29.46 6.34 61.36
CA VAL A 14 30.00 5.03 60.94
C VAL A 14 29.81 4.85 59.42
N SER A 15 30.95 4.66 58.75
CA SER A 15 31.23 3.77 57.60
C SER A 15 30.52 3.95 56.25
N SER A 16 31.34 4.35 55.27
CA SER A 16 31.50 3.78 53.93
C SER A 16 30.44 2.81 53.39
N ALA A 17 29.76 3.21 52.32
CA ALA A 17 29.48 2.37 51.15
C ALA A 17 28.98 3.23 49.98
N LEU A 18 29.80 3.38 48.94
CA LEU A 18 29.35 3.82 47.62
C LEU A 18 28.38 2.77 47.07
N TYR A 19 27.09 3.12 46.93
CA TYR A 19 26.15 2.37 46.12
C TYR A 19 25.92 3.13 44.80
N PHE A 20 26.62 2.70 43.76
CA PHE A 20 26.26 3.00 42.37
C PHE A 20 24.94 2.30 42.04
N LEU A 21 23.84 3.04 42.03
CA LEU A 21 22.58 2.58 41.47
C LEU A 21 22.66 2.66 39.94
N PHE A 22 23.11 1.57 39.30
CA PHE A 22 22.87 1.34 37.88
C PHE A 22 21.37 1.15 37.66
N SER A 23 20.68 2.19 37.17
CA SER A 23 19.30 2.05 36.69
C SER A 23 19.32 1.22 35.41
N SER A 24 18.98 -0.06 35.52
CA SER A 24 18.74 -0.95 34.39
C SER A 24 17.47 -0.51 33.66
N LEU A 25 17.59 0.37 32.67
CA LEU A 25 16.58 0.51 31.63
C LEU A 25 16.58 -0.77 30.80
N PRO A 26 15.45 -1.51 30.71
CA PRO A 26 15.39 -2.64 29.81
C PRO A 26 15.49 -2.08 28.39
N LEU A 27 16.57 -2.44 27.69
CA LEU A 27 16.62 -2.30 26.24
C LEU A 27 15.47 -3.14 25.68
N PHE A 28 14.35 -2.49 25.36
CA PHE A 28 13.45 -3.00 24.35
C PHE A 28 14.26 -3.01 23.05
N THR A 29 14.91 -4.14 22.78
CA THR A 29 15.40 -4.45 21.46
C THR A 29 14.19 -4.49 20.56
N LEU A 30 13.92 -3.38 19.88
CA LEU A 30 13.06 -3.37 18.70
C LEU A 30 13.77 -4.24 17.67
N SER A 31 13.57 -5.55 17.78
CA SER A 31 13.84 -6.49 16.71
C SER A 31 12.81 -6.19 15.63
N LYS A 32 13.03 -5.12 14.86
CA LYS A 32 12.60 -5.11 13.47
C LYS A 32 13.27 -6.33 12.87
N ARG A 33 12.51 -7.41 12.69
CA ARG A 33 12.84 -8.41 11.67
C ARG A 33 12.80 -7.68 10.34
N LEU A 34 13.89 -7.00 10.01
CA LEU A 34 14.23 -6.73 8.63
C LEU A 34 14.54 -8.11 8.07
N ASN A 35 13.52 -8.78 7.54
CA ASN A 35 13.76 -9.93 6.68
C ASN A 35 14.36 -9.35 5.41
N PRO A 36 15.66 -9.57 5.11
CA PRO A 36 16.21 -9.16 3.85
C PRO A 36 15.77 -10.21 2.84
N GLN A 37 14.51 -10.14 2.40
CA GLN A 37 14.16 -10.78 1.14
C GLN A 37 15.01 -10.06 0.11
N LYS A 38 16.07 -10.75 -0.33
CA LYS A 38 16.81 -10.43 -1.56
C LYS A 38 15.79 -9.93 -2.56
N PRO A 39 15.91 -8.70 -3.11
CA PRO A 39 14.83 -8.12 -3.89
C PRO A 39 14.72 -8.90 -5.18
N LEU A 40 13.92 -9.96 -5.16
CA LEU A 40 13.50 -10.65 -6.36
C LEU A 40 12.61 -9.63 -7.05
N LEU A 41 13.13 -9.09 -8.15
CA LEU A 41 12.44 -8.17 -9.03
C LEU A 41 11.05 -8.75 -9.33
N LEU A 42 10.02 -8.16 -8.73
CA LEU A 42 8.65 -8.52 -9.04
C LEU A 42 8.42 -8.36 -10.54
N LYS A 43 8.04 -9.44 -11.20
CA LYS A 43 7.76 -9.46 -12.64
C LYS A 43 6.35 -8.91 -12.87
N ARG A 44 6.27 -7.64 -13.26
CA ARG A 44 5.00 -6.93 -13.47
C ARG A 44 4.40 -7.10 -14.86
N LYS A 45 5.25 -7.43 -15.83
CA LYS A 45 4.89 -7.59 -17.25
C LYS A 45 4.18 -8.92 -17.44
N ASN A 46 2.85 -8.88 -17.56
CA ASN A 46 2.01 -10.07 -17.59
C ASN A 46 2.39 -11.04 -18.73
N GLU A 47 2.81 -10.51 -19.89
CA GLU A 47 3.25 -11.29 -21.05
C GLU A 47 4.44 -12.21 -20.77
N THR A 48 5.21 -11.91 -19.71
CA THR A 48 6.33 -12.76 -19.25
C THR A 48 5.88 -14.16 -18.85
N PHE A 49 4.61 -14.32 -18.45
CA PHE A 49 4.04 -15.58 -17.95
C PHE A 49 3.25 -16.35 -19.01
N ALA A 50 3.02 -15.76 -20.18
CA ALA A 50 2.21 -16.36 -21.24
C ALA A 50 2.75 -17.72 -21.73
N PRO A 51 4.07 -17.93 -21.92
CA PRO A 51 4.59 -19.23 -22.34
C PRO A 51 4.43 -20.34 -21.30
N GLN A 52 4.53 -20.02 -20.01
CA GLN A 52 4.48 -21.00 -18.91
C GLN A 52 3.06 -21.29 -18.44
N HIS A 53 2.14 -20.33 -18.58
CA HIS A 53 0.76 -20.42 -18.11
C HIS A 53 -0.23 -19.97 -19.21
N PRO A 54 -0.23 -20.64 -20.38
CA PRO A 54 -0.97 -20.17 -21.55
C PRO A 54 -2.48 -20.08 -21.29
N ASP A 55 -3.08 -21.08 -20.65
CA ASP A 55 -4.54 -21.11 -20.43
C ASP A 55 -5.01 -19.98 -19.50
N GLN A 56 -4.27 -19.77 -18.39
CA GLN A 56 -4.52 -18.69 -17.44
C GLN A 56 -4.29 -17.33 -18.09
N TYR A 57 -3.22 -17.20 -18.88
CA TYR A 57 -2.91 -15.94 -19.57
C TYR A 57 -3.96 -15.58 -20.62
N GLN A 58 -4.38 -16.52 -21.47
CA GLN A 58 -5.39 -16.25 -22.49
C GLN A 58 -6.75 -15.89 -21.88
N SER A 59 -7.17 -16.61 -20.85
CA SER A 59 -8.44 -16.31 -20.15
C SER A 59 -8.39 -14.99 -19.37
N TRP A 60 -7.26 -14.65 -18.74
CA TRP A 60 -7.04 -13.33 -18.14
C TRP A 60 -7.13 -12.20 -19.18
N LYS A 61 -6.46 -12.37 -20.32
CA LYS A 61 -6.43 -11.39 -21.41
C LYS A 61 -7.81 -11.18 -22.02
N ALA A 62 -8.63 -12.23 -22.09
CA ALA A 62 -10.00 -12.18 -22.62
C ALA A 62 -10.93 -11.23 -21.85
N THR A 63 -10.55 -10.73 -20.66
CA THR A 63 -11.30 -9.65 -20.01
C THR A 63 -11.38 -8.37 -20.86
N SER A 64 -10.53 -8.20 -21.88
CA SER A 64 -10.69 -7.13 -22.89
C SER A 64 -11.99 -7.23 -23.69
N GLU A 65 -12.63 -8.40 -23.76
CA GLU A 65 -13.92 -8.56 -24.44
C GLU A 65 -15.06 -7.89 -23.65
N GLN A 66 -14.91 -7.79 -22.32
CA GLN A 66 -15.83 -7.10 -21.41
C GLN A 66 -15.57 -5.59 -21.47
N SER A 67 -15.86 -4.98 -22.61
CA SER A 67 -15.38 -3.63 -22.98
C SER A 67 -16.39 -2.51 -22.75
N ALA A 68 -17.68 -2.83 -22.60
CA ALA A 68 -18.74 -1.85 -22.40
C ALA A 68 -18.49 -1.02 -21.13
N ARG A 69 -18.50 0.31 -21.26
CA ARG A 69 -18.35 1.26 -20.15
C ARG A 69 -19.63 2.08 -20.03
N GLU A 70 -20.53 1.62 -19.15
CA GLU A 70 -21.84 2.24 -18.94
C GLU A 70 -21.75 3.43 -17.97
N ASP A 71 -22.26 4.59 -18.39
CA ASP A 71 -22.32 5.80 -17.57
C ASP A 71 -23.45 5.68 -16.53
N ALA A 72 -23.06 5.49 -15.27
CA ALA A 72 -24.00 5.34 -14.17
C ALA A 72 -24.61 6.67 -13.72
N LEU A 73 -23.98 7.81 -14.02
CA LEU A 73 -24.56 9.13 -13.77
C LEU A 73 -25.63 9.47 -14.81
N ALA A 74 -25.44 9.05 -16.06
CA ALA A 74 -26.46 9.18 -17.09
C ALA A 74 -27.68 8.28 -16.80
N GLU A 75 -27.44 7.06 -16.30
CA GLU A 75 -28.51 6.16 -15.85
C GLU A 75 -29.23 6.70 -14.60
N ASP A 76 -28.49 7.24 -13.63
CA ASP A 76 -29.03 7.79 -12.39
C ASP A 76 -28.47 9.18 -12.03
N PRO A 77 -29.09 10.26 -12.53
CA PRO A 77 -28.65 11.63 -12.25
C PRO A 77 -28.78 12.05 -10.78
N ARG A 78 -29.51 11.30 -9.93
CA ARG A 78 -29.60 11.59 -8.48
C ARG A 78 -28.23 11.48 -7.82
N LEU A 79 -27.37 10.60 -8.34
CA LEU A 79 -26.00 10.41 -7.87
C LEU A 79 -25.16 11.69 -8.00
N VAL A 80 -25.41 12.50 -9.02
CA VAL A 80 -24.73 13.80 -9.19
C VAL A 80 -25.01 14.74 -8.01
N ILE A 81 -26.26 14.77 -7.55
CA ILE A 81 -26.67 15.61 -6.41
C ILE A 81 -26.14 15.04 -5.10
N LEU A 82 -26.25 13.73 -4.90
CA LEU A 82 -25.75 13.07 -3.69
C LEU A 82 -24.24 13.23 -3.51
N TRP A 83 -23.50 13.32 -4.61
CA TRP A 83 -22.04 13.50 -4.59
C TRP A 83 -21.59 14.92 -4.90
N ALA A 84 -22.48 15.91 -4.80
CA ALA A 84 -22.14 17.30 -5.08
C ALA A 84 -20.92 17.76 -4.25
N GLY A 85 -19.91 18.29 -4.94
CA GLY A 85 -18.62 18.67 -4.34
C GLY A 85 -17.55 17.58 -4.33
N TYR A 86 -17.85 16.36 -4.82
CA TYR A 86 -16.93 15.23 -4.87
C TYR A 86 -16.67 14.76 -6.31
N PRO A 87 -15.48 14.24 -6.66
CA PRO A 87 -15.16 13.86 -8.04
C PRO A 87 -16.13 12.86 -8.68
N PHE A 88 -16.78 12.02 -7.88
CA PHE A 88 -17.80 11.07 -8.36
C PHE A 88 -19.03 11.75 -8.99
N SER A 89 -19.33 13.01 -8.67
CA SER A 89 -20.41 13.73 -9.35
C SER A 89 -20.03 14.20 -10.76
N ARG A 90 -18.76 14.10 -11.16
CA ARG A 90 -18.26 14.51 -12.48
C ARG A 90 -18.23 13.35 -13.47
N ASP A 91 -17.86 12.17 -13.00
CA ASP A 91 -17.74 10.97 -13.82
C ASP A 91 -17.75 9.73 -12.93
N TYR A 92 -18.69 8.83 -13.21
CA TYR A 92 -18.82 7.54 -12.55
C TYR A 92 -19.47 6.55 -13.52
N ASN A 93 -18.67 5.57 -13.95
CA ASN A 93 -19.12 4.49 -14.83
C ASN A 93 -19.20 3.19 -14.04
N LYS A 94 -20.06 2.26 -14.48
CA LYS A 94 -20.03 0.87 -14.02
C LYS A 94 -18.69 0.21 -14.40
N PRO A 95 -18.25 -0.80 -13.64
CA PRO A 95 -17.00 -1.49 -13.94
C PRO A 95 -17.10 -2.29 -15.24
N ARG A 96 -15.93 -2.57 -15.80
CA ARG A 96 -15.75 -3.46 -16.96
C ARG A 96 -14.52 -4.36 -16.72
N GLY A 97 -14.05 -5.08 -17.74
CA GLY A 97 -12.98 -6.06 -17.59
C GLY A 97 -11.67 -5.50 -17.01
N HIS A 98 -10.92 -6.33 -16.27
CA HIS A 98 -9.64 -5.96 -15.65
C HIS A 98 -8.60 -5.39 -16.63
N ALA A 99 -8.62 -5.82 -17.89
CA ALA A 99 -7.80 -5.25 -18.97
C ALA A 99 -7.94 -3.72 -19.14
N TYR A 100 -9.01 -3.11 -18.63
CA TYR A 100 -9.25 -1.68 -18.73
C TYR A 100 -8.93 -0.90 -17.45
N ALA A 101 -8.47 -1.55 -16.38
CA ALA A 101 -8.27 -0.89 -15.09
C ALA A 101 -7.34 0.34 -15.17
N VAL A 102 -6.21 0.21 -15.88
CA VAL A 102 -5.25 1.31 -16.10
C VAL A 102 -5.84 2.38 -17.02
N THR A 103 -6.51 1.98 -18.09
CA THR A 103 -7.16 2.90 -19.03
C THR A 103 -8.26 3.72 -18.33
N ASP A 104 -9.13 3.08 -17.55
CA ASP A 104 -10.26 3.75 -16.91
C ASP A 104 -9.84 4.71 -15.79
N VAL A 105 -8.77 4.40 -15.05
CA VAL A 105 -8.24 5.36 -14.07
C VAL A 105 -7.53 6.54 -14.75
N ARG A 106 -7.00 6.36 -15.97
CA ARG A 106 -6.41 7.45 -16.76
C ARG A 106 -7.46 8.35 -17.40
N GLU A 107 -8.54 7.76 -17.91
CA GLU A 107 -9.54 8.48 -18.71
C GLU A 107 -10.66 9.11 -17.87
N THR A 108 -10.85 8.66 -16.63
CA THR A 108 -11.94 9.21 -15.80
C THR A 108 -11.74 10.69 -15.50
N LEU A 109 -12.82 11.48 -15.56
CA LEU A 109 -12.75 12.90 -15.18
C LEU A 109 -12.41 13.11 -13.70
N ARG A 110 -12.46 12.04 -12.88
CA ARG A 110 -12.09 12.08 -11.46
C ARG A 110 -10.60 12.38 -11.26
N THR A 111 -9.71 11.86 -12.10
CA THR A 111 -8.25 12.11 -12.01
C THR A 111 -7.84 13.45 -12.60
N GLY A 112 -8.73 14.10 -13.36
CA GLY A 112 -8.52 15.43 -13.93
C GLY A 112 -7.50 15.44 -15.06
N ALA A 113 -6.84 16.57 -15.26
CA ALA A 113 -5.88 16.78 -16.35
C ALA A 113 -4.58 17.44 -15.84
N PRO A 114 -3.82 16.76 -14.97
CA PRO A 114 -2.62 17.32 -14.36
C PRO A 114 -1.58 17.74 -15.41
N LYS A 115 -0.91 18.87 -15.18
CA LYS A 115 0.11 19.41 -16.08
C LYS A 115 1.54 19.04 -15.69
N THR A 116 1.76 18.69 -14.42
CA THR A 116 3.06 18.23 -13.88
C THR A 116 2.85 17.01 -12.97
N ALA A 117 3.95 16.40 -12.51
CA ALA A 117 3.90 15.26 -11.59
C ALA A 117 3.34 15.62 -10.21
N GLU A 118 3.35 16.90 -9.85
CA GLU A 118 2.87 17.48 -8.58
C GLU A 118 1.46 18.09 -8.68
N ASP A 119 0.85 18.05 -9.87
CA ASP A 119 -0.48 18.59 -10.14
C ASP A 119 -1.57 17.51 -10.05
N GLY A 120 -2.83 17.95 -10.08
CA GLY A 120 -4.00 17.10 -10.14
C GLY A 120 -4.73 16.95 -8.80
N PRO A 121 -6.03 16.60 -8.85
CA PRO A 121 -6.87 16.49 -7.67
C PRO A 121 -6.54 15.28 -6.79
N LEU A 122 -6.01 14.19 -7.36
CA LEU A 122 -5.94 12.89 -6.69
C LEU A 122 -4.50 12.47 -6.29
N PRO A 123 -4.33 11.71 -5.20
CA PRO A 123 -3.03 11.21 -4.73
C PRO A 123 -2.59 9.92 -5.45
N MET A 124 -1.35 9.50 -5.20
CA MET A 124 -0.79 8.22 -5.70
C MET A 124 -1.68 6.99 -5.39
N ALA A 125 -2.41 7.03 -4.26
CA ALA A 125 -3.27 5.94 -3.82
C ALA A 125 -4.36 5.53 -4.84
N CYS A 126 -4.73 6.40 -5.79
CA CYS A 126 -5.72 6.05 -6.82
C CYS A 126 -5.23 4.94 -7.78
N TRP A 127 -3.93 4.71 -7.85
CA TRP A 127 -3.33 3.62 -8.62
C TRP A 127 -3.39 2.26 -7.93
N SER A 128 -3.58 2.20 -6.60
CA SER A 128 -3.17 1.04 -5.79
C SER A 128 -3.86 -0.29 -6.13
N CYS A 129 -5.05 -0.19 -6.74
CA CYS A 129 -5.86 -1.34 -7.14
C CYS A 129 -5.98 -1.48 -8.67
N LYS A 130 -5.03 -0.95 -9.45
CA LYS A 130 -5.15 -0.88 -10.91
C LYS A 130 -4.09 -1.65 -11.69
N SER A 131 -2.97 -2.01 -11.07
CA SER A 131 -1.80 -2.52 -11.79
C SER A 131 -0.80 -3.26 -10.88
N PRO A 132 -0.09 -4.27 -11.39
CA PRO A 132 1.03 -4.93 -10.70
C PRO A 132 2.25 -4.00 -10.53
N ASP A 133 2.31 -2.87 -11.25
CA ASP A 133 3.33 -1.86 -11.04
C ASP A 133 3.34 -1.29 -9.62
N VAL A 134 2.17 -1.30 -8.97
CA VAL A 134 2.01 -0.86 -7.58
C VAL A 134 2.85 -1.72 -6.64
N ALA A 135 2.74 -3.04 -6.74
CA ALA A 135 3.48 -3.95 -5.86
C ALA A 135 4.99 -3.80 -6.05
N ARG A 136 5.47 -3.55 -7.28
CA ARG A 136 6.88 -3.19 -7.49
C ARG A 136 7.22 -1.88 -6.79
N LEU A 137 6.46 -0.81 -7.02
CA LEU A 137 6.80 0.49 -6.45
C LEU A 137 6.80 0.43 -4.92
N ILE A 138 5.87 -0.29 -4.30
CA ILE A 138 5.88 -0.56 -2.85
C ILE A 138 7.15 -1.34 -2.45
N GLN A 139 7.57 -2.33 -3.23
CA GLN A 139 8.80 -3.09 -2.96
C GLN A 139 10.07 -2.22 -3.11
N GLN A 140 10.08 -1.28 -4.06
CA GLN A 140 11.23 -0.43 -4.38
C GLN A 140 11.35 0.81 -3.48
N GLU A 141 10.23 1.48 -3.23
CA GLU A 141 10.16 2.78 -2.52
C GLU A 141 9.69 2.62 -1.06
N GLY A 142 9.20 1.44 -0.67
CA GLY A 142 8.42 1.25 0.54
C GLY A 142 6.98 1.76 0.38
N GLU A 143 6.10 1.36 1.30
CA GLU A 143 4.69 1.75 1.26
C GLU A 143 4.51 3.28 1.40
N ASP A 144 5.26 3.92 2.31
CA ASP A 144 5.23 5.37 2.49
C ASP A 144 5.72 6.13 1.25
N GLY A 145 6.80 5.65 0.63
CA GLY A 145 7.35 6.23 -0.60
C GLY A 145 6.37 6.14 -1.76
N TYR A 146 5.76 4.96 -1.94
CA TYR A 146 4.72 4.74 -2.94
C TYR A 146 3.53 5.70 -2.78
N PHE A 147 3.01 5.85 -1.56
CA PHE A 147 1.85 6.71 -1.31
C PHE A 147 2.16 8.21 -1.36
N HIS A 148 3.43 8.62 -1.30
CA HIS A 148 3.82 10.01 -1.38
C HIS A 148 3.60 10.60 -2.78
N GLY A 149 2.96 11.78 -2.81
CA GLY A 149 2.77 12.59 -4.01
C GLY A 149 1.41 12.42 -4.72
N LYS A 150 1.29 13.03 -5.90
CA LYS A 150 0.07 13.04 -6.70
C LYS A 150 -0.03 11.82 -7.60
N TRP A 151 -1.25 11.50 -8.02
CA TRP A 151 -1.55 10.48 -9.03
C TRP A 151 -0.71 10.67 -10.30
N ALA A 152 -0.48 11.92 -10.72
CA ALA A 152 0.30 12.25 -11.90
C ALA A 152 1.74 11.70 -11.87
N ARG A 153 2.40 11.68 -10.69
CA ARG A 153 3.74 11.10 -10.50
C ARG A 153 3.83 9.65 -10.96
N GLY A 154 2.79 8.86 -10.71
CA GLY A 154 2.73 7.45 -11.08
C GLY A 154 2.46 7.19 -12.55
N GLY A 155 2.06 8.19 -13.33
CA GLY A 155 1.64 8.03 -14.74
C GLY A 155 2.67 7.30 -15.61
N PRO A 156 3.97 7.69 -15.61
CA PRO A 156 5.03 7.01 -16.35
C PRO A 156 5.43 5.63 -15.77
N GLU A 157 5.11 5.35 -14.51
CA GLU A 157 5.59 4.18 -13.77
C GLU A 157 4.57 3.02 -13.69
N ILE A 158 3.29 3.35 -13.82
CA ILE A 158 2.14 2.45 -13.63
C ILE A 158 1.41 2.32 -14.97
N VAL A 159 1.77 1.27 -15.72
CA VAL A 159 1.53 1.13 -17.16
C VAL A 159 1.05 -0.27 -17.58
N ASN A 160 1.24 -1.29 -16.75
CA ASN A 160 0.82 -2.66 -17.00
C ASN A 160 -0.59 -2.89 -16.46
N ASP A 161 -1.41 -3.62 -17.21
CA ASP A 161 -2.75 -3.99 -16.77
C ASP A 161 -2.72 -4.84 -15.51
N LEU A 162 -3.77 -4.73 -14.69
CA LEU A 162 -4.00 -5.58 -13.51
C LEU A 162 -3.78 -7.05 -13.88
N GLY A 163 -2.92 -7.76 -13.14
CA GLY A 163 -2.50 -9.07 -13.59
C GLY A 163 -1.74 -9.91 -12.57
N CYS A 164 -0.85 -10.78 -13.06
CA CYS A 164 -0.39 -11.97 -12.35
C CYS A 164 0.22 -11.64 -10.97
N ALA A 165 1.08 -10.64 -10.92
CA ALA A 165 1.79 -10.23 -9.70
C ALA A 165 0.91 -9.50 -8.67
N ASP A 166 -0.35 -9.17 -9.00
CA ASP A 166 -1.29 -8.64 -8.02
C ASP A 166 -1.81 -9.74 -7.07
N CYS A 167 -1.95 -10.97 -7.56
CA CYS A 167 -2.59 -12.07 -6.84
C CYS A 167 -1.64 -13.22 -6.49
N HIS A 168 -0.55 -13.38 -7.24
CA HIS A 168 0.36 -14.51 -7.13
C HIS A 168 1.75 -14.08 -6.68
N ASN A 169 2.38 -14.90 -5.84
CA ASN A 169 3.80 -14.82 -5.59
C ASN A 169 4.56 -15.40 -6.80
N THR A 170 4.66 -14.60 -7.86
CA THR A 170 5.28 -15.00 -9.14
C THR A 170 6.79 -15.27 -9.05
N ALA A 171 7.38 -14.97 -7.89
CA ALA A 171 8.77 -15.22 -7.56
C ALA A 171 8.98 -16.65 -6.99
N SER A 172 7.92 -17.36 -6.64
CA SER A 172 7.98 -18.69 -6.05
C SER A 172 8.21 -19.78 -7.10
N ASP A 173 9.01 -20.79 -6.74
CA ASP A 173 9.16 -22.02 -7.54
C ASP A 173 7.82 -22.76 -7.69
N ASP A 174 6.93 -22.68 -6.69
CA ASP A 174 5.60 -23.25 -6.77
C ASP A 174 4.79 -22.63 -7.92
N PHE A 175 4.91 -21.32 -8.14
CA PHE A 175 4.25 -20.65 -9.25
C PHE A 175 4.80 -21.14 -10.59
N ALA A 176 6.12 -21.24 -10.72
CA ALA A 176 6.77 -21.76 -11.93
C ALA A 176 6.37 -23.23 -12.22
N GLN A 177 6.06 -24.01 -11.20
CA GLN A 177 5.56 -25.39 -11.31
C GLN A 177 4.04 -25.47 -11.53
N GLY A 178 3.36 -24.34 -11.72
CA GLY A 178 1.93 -24.27 -12.02
C GLY A 178 1.00 -24.30 -10.80
N LYS A 179 1.53 -24.27 -9.57
CA LYS A 179 0.70 -24.03 -8.38
C LYS A 179 0.35 -22.54 -8.29
N PRO A 180 -0.77 -22.16 -7.65
CA PRO A 180 -1.18 -20.77 -7.63
C PRO A 180 -0.26 -19.88 -6.79
N ALA A 181 0.30 -20.35 -5.67
CA ALA A 181 1.11 -19.51 -4.78
C ALA A 181 0.46 -18.13 -4.48
N LEU A 182 -0.82 -18.15 -4.06
CA LEU A 182 -1.58 -16.92 -3.78
C LEU A 182 -0.88 -16.08 -2.69
N THR A 183 -0.96 -14.77 -2.84
CA THR A 183 -0.35 -13.83 -1.88
C THR A 183 -1.13 -12.53 -1.81
N LEU A 184 -1.00 -11.82 -0.70
CA LEU A 184 -1.40 -10.42 -0.61
C LEU A 184 -0.22 -9.53 -1.00
N SER A 185 -0.22 -9.08 -2.26
CA SER A 185 0.81 -8.16 -2.78
C SER A 185 0.71 -6.73 -2.21
N ARG A 186 -0.28 -6.47 -1.35
CA ARG A 186 -0.64 -5.15 -0.81
C ARG A 186 -0.59 -5.18 0.73
N PRO A 187 0.39 -4.54 1.38
CA PRO A 187 0.52 -4.58 2.83
C PRO A 187 -0.70 -4.03 3.57
N TYR A 188 -1.35 -3.00 3.03
CA TYR A 188 -2.60 -2.47 3.58
C TYR A 188 -3.77 -3.47 3.55
N ALA A 189 -3.79 -4.41 2.59
CA ALA A 189 -4.80 -5.47 2.55
C ALA A 189 -4.49 -6.58 3.56
N GLU A 190 -3.22 -6.93 3.75
CA GLU A 190 -2.77 -7.87 4.78
C GLU A 190 -3.16 -7.39 6.18
N ARG A 191 -2.83 -6.13 6.51
CA ARG A 191 -3.26 -5.52 7.79
C ARG A 191 -4.77 -5.50 7.97
N ALA A 192 -5.55 -5.30 6.90
CA ALA A 192 -7.00 -5.36 6.97
C ALA A 192 -7.53 -6.76 7.30
N MET A 193 -6.89 -7.81 6.74
CA MET A 193 -7.23 -9.21 7.03
C MET A 193 -6.86 -9.59 8.47
N GLU A 194 -5.70 -9.13 8.97
CA GLU A 194 -5.32 -9.28 10.37
C GLU A 194 -6.31 -8.61 11.32
N ALA A 195 -6.75 -7.39 11.01
CA ALA A 195 -7.68 -6.63 11.85
C ALA A 195 -9.05 -7.32 12.05
N ILE A 196 -9.44 -8.20 11.13
CA ILE A 196 -10.68 -8.99 11.23
C ILE A 196 -10.44 -10.43 11.71
N GLY A 197 -9.24 -10.74 12.22
CA GLY A 197 -8.85 -12.05 12.74
C GLY A 197 -8.73 -13.14 11.66
N LYS A 198 -8.43 -12.76 10.41
CA LYS A 198 -8.28 -13.68 9.28
C LYS A 198 -6.90 -13.54 8.62
N THR A 199 -5.84 -13.69 9.39
CA THR A 199 -4.47 -13.71 8.85
C THR A 199 -4.35 -14.80 7.78
N VAL A 200 -3.77 -14.44 6.63
CA VAL A 200 -3.59 -15.29 5.44
C VAL A 200 -2.13 -15.58 5.16
#